data_AF-A0A0X3TW86-F1
#
_entry.id   AF-A0A0X3TW86-F1
#
_cell.length_a   1.000
_cell.length_b   1.000
_cell.length_c   1.000
_cell.angle_alpha   90.00
_cell.angle_beta   90.00
_cell.angle_gamma   90.00
#
_symmetry.space_group_name_H-M   'P 1'
#
loop_
_entity.id
_entity.type
_entity.pdbx_description
1 polymer ?
#
loop_
_entity_poly.entity_id
_entity_poly.type
_entity_poly.pdbx_seq_one_letter_code
_entity_poly.pdbx_strand_id
1 'polypeptide(L)'
;MNNKFKTFALCEYFRDKPDGEYYPFTVSTDLGLSNANWRRYALTHLYPEGSEARQELAKVGVSIKTLPTPKEIRGSKIIISTFVKETTIQDA
;
A
#
# COMPACT_ATOMS: atom_id res chain seq x y z
N MET A 1 -7.32 -10.90 -11.93
CA MET A 1 -6.59 -9.61 -11.91
C MET A 1 -5.12 -9.85 -11.61
N ASN A 2 -4.23 -9.55 -12.56
CA ASN A 2 -2.77 -9.71 -12.43
C ASN A 2 -2.22 -8.82 -11.28
N ASN A 3 -1.11 -9.19 -10.64
CA ASN A 3 -0.52 -8.42 -9.55
C ASN A 3 0.08 -7.09 -10.03
N LYS A 4 0.61 -7.03 -11.26
CA LYS A 4 1.03 -5.76 -11.88
C LYS A 4 -0.13 -4.77 -12.02
N PHE A 5 -1.33 -5.27 -12.33
CA PHE A 5 -2.54 -4.44 -12.41
C PHE A 5 -2.93 -3.86 -11.05
N LYS A 6 -2.74 -4.61 -9.94
CA LYS A 6 -3.04 -4.11 -8.60
C LYS A 6 -2.08 -2.99 -8.17
N THR A 7 -0.78 -3.13 -8.50
CA THR A 7 0.20 -2.07 -8.27
C THR A 7 -0.16 -0.82 -9.07
N PHE A 8 -0.48 -0.98 -10.36
CA PHE A 8 -0.92 0.12 -11.20
C PHE A 8 -2.16 0.82 -10.63
N ALA A 9 -3.19 0.06 -10.25
CA ALA A 9 -4.40 0.60 -9.65
C ALA A 9 -4.13 1.38 -8.35
N LEU A 10 -3.18 0.92 -7.52
CA LEU A 10 -2.74 1.67 -6.34
C LEU A 10 -2.06 2.99 -6.73
N CYS A 11 -1.15 2.98 -7.71
CA CYS A 11 -0.49 4.19 -8.19
C CYS A 11 -1.50 5.21 -8.75
N GLU A 12 -2.47 4.77 -9.55
CA GLU A 12 -3.56 5.61 -10.05
C GLU A 12 -4.40 6.16 -8.90
N TYR A 13 -4.80 5.30 -7.95
CA TYR A 13 -5.57 5.71 -6.77
C TYR A 13 -4.88 6.83 -5.99
N PHE A 14 -3.55 6.75 -5.80
CA PHE A 14 -2.81 7.75 -5.04
C PHE A 14 -2.38 8.98 -5.83
N ARG A 15 -2.44 8.96 -7.17
CA ARG A 15 -2.05 10.10 -8.01
C ARG A 15 -2.90 11.33 -7.70
N ASP A 16 -4.21 11.13 -7.53
CA ASP A 16 -5.18 12.22 -7.35
C ASP A 16 -5.53 12.46 -5.87
N LYS A 17 -4.85 11.78 -4.95
CA LYS A 17 -5.12 11.88 -3.51
C LYS A 17 -4.29 13.00 -2.90
N PRO A 18 -4.89 13.81 -2.01
CA PRO A 18 -4.12 14.82 -1.27
C PRO A 18 -3.09 14.15 -0.36
N ASP A 19 -2.12 14.94 0.07
CA ASP A 19 -1.14 14.50 1.06
C ASP A 19 -1.82 14.04 2.35
N GLY A 20 -1.28 12.99 2.95
CA GLY A 20 -1.81 12.43 4.18
C GLY A 20 -1.57 10.93 4.34
N GLU A 21 -2.19 10.39 5.39
CA GLU A 21 -2.11 8.98 5.76
C GLU A 21 -3.35 8.21 5.33
N TYR A 22 -3.14 7.06 4.69
CA TYR A 22 -4.20 6.20 4.19
C TYR A 22 -4.05 4.77 4.72
N TYR A 23 -5.14 4.24 5.27
CA TYR A 23 -5.14 2.90 5.84
C TYR A 23 -5.42 1.83 4.77
N PRO A 24 -4.67 0.70 4.76
CA PRO A 24 -4.83 -0.38 3.77
C PRO A 24 -6.25 -0.92 3.61
N PHE A 25 -7.00 -1.00 4.71
CA PHE A 25 -8.39 -1.46 4.65
C PHE A 25 -9.26 -0.52 3.81
N THR A 26 -9.14 0.79 4.01
CA THR A 26 -9.88 1.80 3.23
C THR A 26 -9.45 1.77 1.76
N VAL A 27 -8.14 1.79 1.50
CA VAL A 27 -7.59 1.77 0.13
C VAL A 27 -8.03 0.52 -0.64
N SER A 28 -7.96 -0.66 -0.01
CA SER A 28 -8.40 -1.90 -0.67
C SER A 28 -9.90 -1.93 -0.93
N THR A 29 -10.71 -1.34 -0.05
CA THR A 29 -12.16 -1.21 -0.23
C THR A 29 -12.50 -0.27 -1.39
N ASP A 30 -11.86 0.89 -1.45
CA ASP A 30 -12.03 1.88 -2.53
C ASP A 30 -11.63 1.30 -3.90
N LEU A 31 -10.63 0.41 -3.93
CA LEU A 31 -10.20 -0.32 -5.12
C LEU A 31 -11.07 -1.55 -5.46
N GLY A 32 -12.12 -1.83 -4.68
CA GLY A 32 -13.00 -2.98 -4.89
C GLY A 32 -12.31 -4.34 -4.69
N LEU A 33 -11.24 -4.39 -3.88
CA LEU A 33 -10.49 -5.61 -3.61
C LEU A 33 -11.06 -6.34 -2.40
N SER A 34 -11.38 -7.62 -2.56
CA SER A 34 -11.72 -8.46 -1.41
C SER A 34 -10.55 -8.58 -0.44
N ASN A 35 -10.83 -8.73 0.86
CA ASN A 35 -9.81 -8.87 1.90
C ASN A 35 -8.83 -10.02 1.59
N ALA A 36 -9.33 -11.16 1.11
CA ALA A 36 -8.49 -12.29 0.70
C ALA A 36 -7.53 -11.93 -0.45
N ASN A 37 -8.01 -11.22 -1.48
CA ASN A 37 -7.20 -10.79 -2.60
C ASN A 37 -6.16 -9.73 -2.19
N TRP A 38 -6.57 -8.77 -1.35
CA TRP A 38 -5.69 -7.76 -0.78
C TRP A 38 -4.58 -8.41 0.05
N ARG A 39 -4.94 -9.25 1.02
CA ARG A 39 -3.98 -9.91 1.91
C ARG A 39 -2.95 -10.72 1.13
N ARG A 40 -3.40 -11.50 0.14
CA ARG A 40 -2.50 -12.29 -0.71
C ARG A 40 -1.52 -11.39 -1.46
N TYR A 41 -2.02 -10.37 -2.15
CA TYR A 41 -1.18 -9.44 -2.91
C TYR A 41 -0.22 -8.66 -2.01
N ALA A 42 -0.73 -8.11 -0.90
CA ALA A 42 0.05 -7.23 -0.04
C ALA A 42 1.21 -7.97 0.61
N LEU A 43 0.98 -9.20 1.10
CA LEU A 43 2.03 -10.00 1.73
C LEU A 43 3.12 -10.45 0.75
N THR A 44 2.78 -10.72 -0.51
CA THR A 44 3.74 -11.28 -1.47
C THR A 44 4.43 -10.24 -2.34
N HIS A 45 3.80 -9.07 -2.56
CA HIS A 45 4.28 -8.09 -3.53
C HIS A 45 4.42 -6.67 -3.01
N LEU A 46 3.79 -6.30 -1.88
CA LEU A 46 3.75 -4.92 -1.41
C LEU A 46 4.54 -4.71 -0.12
N TYR A 47 4.26 -5.48 0.92
CA TYR A 47 4.89 -5.33 2.22
C TYR A 47 6.34 -5.80 2.30
N PRO A 48 6.83 -6.78 1.51
CA PRO A 48 8.26 -7.07 1.49
C PRO A 48 9.07 -5.80 1.21
N GLU A 49 10.10 -5.57 2.02
CA GLU A 49 11.02 -4.44 1.84
C GLU A 49 11.69 -4.51 0.46
N GLY A 50 11.87 -3.35 -0.17
CA GLY A 50 12.45 -3.28 -1.51
C GLY A 50 11.60 -3.83 -2.65
N SER A 51 10.36 -4.27 -2.40
CA SER A 51 9.48 -4.80 -3.45
C SER A 51 9.23 -3.79 -4.59
N GLU A 52 9.10 -4.31 -5.81
CA GLU A 52 8.81 -3.50 -7.01
C GLU A 52 7.57 -2.62 -6.81
N ALA A 53 6.53 -3.13 -6.13
CA ALA A 53 5.33 -2.34 -5.86
C ALA A 53 5.58 -1.14 -4.93
N ARG A 54 6.47 -1.24 -3.94
CA ARG A 54 6.90 -0.09 -3.13
C ARG A 54 7.64 0.93 -3.97
N GLN A 55 8.50 0.49 -4.89
CA GLN A 55 9.26 1.38 -5.76
C GLN A 55 8.34 2.15 -6.71
N GLU A 56 7.35 1.49 -7.31
CA GLU A 56 6.36 2.17 -8.16
C GLU A 56 5.49 3.16 -7.36
N LEU A 57 5.11 2.83 -6.13
CA LEU A 57 4.41 3.76 -5.25
C LEU A 57 5.26 4.97 -4.85
N ALA A 58 6.56 4.77 -4.61
CA ALA A 58 7.47 5.86 -4.30
C ALA A 58 7.56 6.88 -5.45
N LYS A 59 7.46 6.44 -6.71
CA LYS A 59 7.45 7.34 -7.89
C LYS A 59 6.25 8.29 -7.90
N VAL A 60 5.14 7.91 -7.28
CA VAL A 60 3.94 8.77 -7.11
C VAL A 60 3.90 9.45 -5.74
N GLY A 61 5.03 9.48 -5.02
CA GLY A 61 5.16 10.13 -3.71
C GLY A 61 4.45 9.37 -2.58
N VAL A 62 4.35 8.04 -2.67
CA VAL A 62 3.75 7.20 -1.62
C VAL A 62 4.81 6.32 -0.98
N SER A 63 4.95 6.43 0.33
CA SER A 63 5.73 5.50 1.15
C SER A 63 4.81 4.58 1.97
N ILE A 64 5.31 3.42 2.40
CA ILE A 64 4.56 2.49 3.25
C ILE A 64 5.27 2.35 4.58
N LYS A 65 4.69 2.96 5.62
CA LYS A 65 5.13 2.77 7.00
C LYS A 65 4.54 1.44 7.49
N THR A 66 5.40 0.50 7.87
CA THR A 66 4.98 -0.79 8.43
C THR A 66 5.42 -0.81 9.88
N LEU A 67 4.51 -1.09 10.81
CA LEU A 67 4.92 -1.23 12.21
C LEU A 67 5.81 -2.48 12.35
N PRO A 68 6.93 -2.38 13.09
CA PRO A 68 7.95 -3.43 13.17
C PRO A 68 7.43 -4.72 13.82
N THR A 69 6.36 -4.65 14.60
CA THR A 69 5.81 -5.78 15.32
C THR A 69 4.47 -6.19 14.72
N PRO A 70 4.41 -7.32 13.98
CA PRO A 70 3.13 -7.95 13.66
C PRO A 70 2.39 -8.21 14.96
N LYS A 71 1.15 -7.72 15.10
CA LYS A 71 0.33 -8.08 16.26
C LYS A 71 -0.22 -9.47 16.04
N GLU A 72 -0.01 -10.36 16.99
CA GLU A 72 -0.68 -11.65 16.99
C GLU A 72 -2.06 -11.49 17.64
N ILE A 73 -3.11 -11.67 16.85
CA ILE A 73 -4.49 -11.64 17.34
C ILE A 73 -5.12 -12.98 16.99
N ARG A 74 -5.51 -13.75 18.01
CA ARG A 74 -6.16 -15.07 17.86
C ARG A 74 -5.38 -16.01 16.91
N GLY A 75 -4.05 -16.07 17.05
CA GLY A 75 -3.17 -16.92 16.24
C GLY A 75 -2.89 -16.42 14.81
N SER A 76 -3.35 -15.22 14.45
CA SER A 76 -3.07 -14.59 13.16
C SER A 76 -2.09 -13.43 13.31
N LYS A 77 -0.97 -13.45 12.55
CA LYS A 77 -0.08 -12.30 12.41
C LYS A 77 -0.76 -11.20 11.59
N ILE A 78 -0.91 -10.02 12.19
CA ILE A 78 -1.45 -8.83 11.54
C ILE A 78 -0.32 -7.84 11.31
N ILE A 79 -0.06 -7.52 10.05
CA ILE A 79 0.83 -6.44 9.67
C ILE A 79 0.03 -5.15 9.71
N ILE A 80 0.40 -4.26 10.61
CA ILE A 80 -0.14 -2.90 10.64
C ILE A 80 0.75 -2.08 9.71
N SER A 81 0.14 -1.50 8.67
CA SER A 81 0.81 -0.59 7.77
C SER A 81 -0.09 0.59 7.43
N THR A 82 0.55 1.67 7.00
CA THR A 82 -0.10 2.91 6.59
C THR A 82 0.61 3.41 5.34
N PHE A 83 -0.15 3.78 4.32
CA PHE A 83 0.36 4.50 3.17
C PHE A 83 0.48 5.97 3.53
N VAL A 84 1.61 6.58 3.24
CA VAL A 84 1.85 8.01 3.48
C VAL A 84 2.11 8.65 2.14
N LYS A 85 1.18 9.50 1.71
CA LYS A 85 1.31 10.32 0.50
C LYS A 85 1.90 11.66 0.90
N GLU A 86 3.01 11.99 0.28
CA GLU A 86 3.64 13.30 0.36
C GLU A 86 3.82 13.79 -1.07
N THR A 87 3.48 15.04 -1.34
CA THR A 87 3.75 15.65 -2.63
C THR A 87 5.24 15.91 -2.67
N THR A 88 5.93 15.23 -3.57
CA THR A 88 7.30 15.58 -3.92
C THR A 88 7.25 16.98 -4.52
N ILE A 89 7.46 18.00 -3.69
CA ILE A 89 7.82 19.33 -4.16
C ILE A 89 9.18 19.14 -4.82
N GLN A 90 9.18 18.91 -6.13
CA GLN A 90 10.36 19.21 -6.93
C GLN A 90 10.39 20.73 -7.00
N ASP A 91 11.20 21.34 -6.13
CA ASP A 91 11.58 22.75 -6.27
C ASP A 91 12.00 22.98 -7.72
N ALA A 92 11.25 23.85 -8.41
CA ALA A 92 11.51 24.32 -9.77
C ALA A 92 12.40 25.56 -9.75
#